data_AF-I7LN08-F1
#
_entry.id   AF-I7LN08-F1
#
_cell.length_a   1.000
_cell.length_b   1.000
_cell.length_c   1.000
_cell.angle_alpha   90.00
_cell.angle_beta   90.00
_cell.angle_gamma   90.00
#
_symmetry.space_group_name_H-M   'P 1'
#
loop_
_entity.id
_entity.type
_entity.pdbx_description
1 polymer ?
#
loop_
_entity_poly.entity_id
_entity_poly.type
_entity_poly.pdbx_seq_one_letter_code
_entity_poly.pdbx_strand_id
1 'polypeptide(L)'
;MRGLDRVPNLTPPPDDASEDASDPCPFCGCRHCITTGPEVHITHRCYGCGRRFDDRRAVCSRCGSPGELLGDVIVPGLGLYAQYRCLRCSHGFMVRIEDDD
;
A
#
# COMPACT_ATOMS: atom_id res chain seq x y z
N MET A 1 1.09 -20.22 -60.04
CA MET A 1 1.94 -19.32 -59.24
C MET A 1 2.16 -19.96 -57.88
N ARG A 2 3.44 -20.13 -57.52
CA ARG A 2 3.96 -20.43 -56.16
C ARG A 2 3.57 -19.24 -55.24
N GLY A 3 3.33 -19.28 -53.93
CA GLY A 3 3.48 -20.25 -52.84
C GLY A 3 3.66 -19.39 -51.56
N LEU A 4 3.09 -19.79 -50.41
CA LEU A 4 3.21 -19.19 -49.06
C LEU A 4 2.67 -17.73 -48.97
N ASP A 5 1.92 -17.31 -47.95
CA ASP A 5 2.38 -17.12 -46.59
C ASP A 5 1.26 -17.33 -45.55
N ARG A 6 1.59 -18.17 -44.57
CA ARG A 6 0.92 -18.25 -43.28
C ARG A 6 1.01 -16.88 -42.60
N VAL A 7 -0.12 -16.22 -42.42
CA VAL A 7 -0.21 -15.10 -41.49
C VAL A 7 0.05 -15.64 -40.07
N PRO A 8 0.99 -15.06 -39.31
CA PRO A 8 1.28 -15.51 -37.96
C PRO A 8 0.07 -15.25 -37.07
N ASN A 9 -0.37 -16.29 -36.36
CA ASN A 9 -1.25 -16.17 -35.22
C ASN A 9 -0.44 -15.47 -34.11
N LEU A 10 -0.44 -14.13 -34.13
CA LEU A 10 0.06 -13.30 -33.04
C LEU A 10 -0.96 -13.36 -31.90
N THR A 11 -1.05 -14.52 -31.26
CA THR A 11 -1.45 -14.55 -29.87
C THR A 11 -0.33 -13.81 -29.12
N PRO A 12 -0.59 -12.66 -28.48
CA PRO A 12 0.41 -12.10 -27.58
C PRO A 12 0.75 -13.19 -26.54
N PRO A 13 2.01 -13.34 -26.13
CA PRO A 13 2.31 -14.20 -24.99
C PRO A 13 1.42 -13.73 -23.83
N PRO A 14 0.93 -14.65 -22.97
CA PRO A 14 0.38 -14.20 -21.71
C PRO A 14 1.47 -13.35 -21.07
N ASP A 15 1.21 -12.06 -20.92
CA ASP A 15 1.97 -11.24 -19.99
C ASP A 15 1.79 -11.95 -18.66
N ASP A 16 2.76 -12.79 -18.30
CA ASP A 16 3.19 -13.05 -16.92
C ASP A 16 3.73 -11.73 -16.36
N ALA A 17 2.92 -10.67 -16.47
CA ALA A 17 2.91 -9.62 -15.50
C ALA A 17 2.38 -10.32 -14.25
N SER A 18 3.30 -10.86 -13.47
CA SER A 18 3.25 -10.63 -12.04
C SER A 18 3.09 -9.11 -11.86
N GLU A 19 1.87 -8.62 -12.09
CA GLU A 19 1.38 -7.36 -11.58
C GLU A 19 1.54 -7.53 -10.10
N ASP A 20 2.70 -7.08 -9.61
CA ASP A 20 2.90 -6.78 -8.21
C ASP A 20 1.76 -5.85 -7.86
N ALA A 21 0.69 -6.45 -7.31
CA ALA A 21 -0.61 -5.84 -7.06
C ALA A 21 -0.51 -4.92 -5.84
N SER A 22 0.62 -4.21 -5.74
CA SER A 22 0.86 -3.14 -4.80
C SER A 22 -0.15 -2.05 -5.09
N ASP A 23 -1.09 -1.96 -4.18
CA ASP A 23 -2.13 -0.97 -4.08
C ASP A 23 -1.48 0.44 -4.18
N PRO A 24 -1.96 1.35 -5.06
CA PRO A 24 -1.29 2.62 -5.29
C PRO A 24 -1.26 3.48 -4.02
N CYS A 25 -0.24 4.33 -3.91
CA CYS A 25 -0.10 5.24 -2.78
C CYS A 25 -1.38 6.09 -2.61
N PRO A 26 -2.05 6.05 -1.45
CA PRO A 26 -3.33 6.72 -1.23
C PRO A 26 -3.22 8.25 -1.22
N PHE A 27 -2.00 8.79 -1.24
CA PHE A 27 -1.74 10.23 -1.21
C PHE A 27 -1.46 10.87 -2.56
N CYS A 28 -0.79 10.13 -3.47
CA CYS A 28 -0.33 10.67 -4.74
C CYS A 28 -0.56 9.75 -5.94
N GLY A 29 -1.11 8.55 -5.72
CA GLY A 29 -1.42 7.58 -6.78
C GLY A 29 -0.24 6.82 -7.37
N CYS A 30 1.00 7.09 -6.91
CA CYS A 30 2.19 6.36 -7.38
C CYS A 30 2.15 4.89 -6.93
N ARG A 31 2.57 3.96 -7.80
CA ARG A 31 2.68 2.52 -7.50
C ARG A 31 4.06 2.10 -7.00
N HIS A 32 5.05 2.99 -7.04
CA HIS A 32 6.40 2.70 -6.58
C HIS A 32 6.50 2.90 -5.06
N CYS A 33 6.39 1.79 -4.33
CA CYS A 33 6.47 1.74 -2.88
C CYS A 33 7.56 0.75 -2.44
N ILE A 34 8.21 1.04 -1.31
CA ILE A 34 9.03 0.05 -0.60
C ILE A 34 8.19 -0.52 0.52
N THR A 35 8.08 -1.84 0.56
CA THR A 35 7.47 -2.56 1.67
C THR A 35 8.53 -2.87 2.73
N THR A 36 8.22 -2.57 3.98
CA THR A 36 9.10 -2.76 5.14
C THR A 36 8.26 -3.16 6.34
N GLY A 37 8.64 -4.20 7.05
CA GLY A 37 7.98 -4.59 8.30
C GLY A 37 7.94 -6.09 8.50
N PRO A 38 7.69 -6.55 9.73
CA PRO A 38 7.32 -7.93 10.00
C PRO A 38 5.93 -8.24 9.42
N GLU A 39 5.60 -9.52 9.21
CA GLU A 39 4.29 -9.96 8.67
C GLU A 39 3.09 -9.36 9.42
N VAL A 40 3.23 -9.13 10.73
CA VAL A 40 2.17 -8.56 11.59
C VAL A 40 1.81 -7.11 11.27
N HIS A 41 2.74 -6.33 10.68
CA HIS A 41 2.48 -4.95 10.30
C HIS A 41 3.35 -4.52 9.12
N ILE A 42 2.81 -4.75 7.93
CA ILE A 42 3.43 -4.39 6.67
C ILE A 42 3.27 -2.87 6.45
N THR A 43 4.39 -2.15 6.45
CA THR A 43 4.44 -0.71 6.14
C THR A 43 4.97 -0.49 4.73
N HIS A 44 4.32 0.42 4.00
CA HIS A 44 4.75 0.90 2.70
C HIS A 44 5.28 2.32 2.79
N ARG A 45 6.35 2.61 2.04
CA ARG A 45 6.86 3.98 1.82
C ARG A 45 6.82 4.31 0.34
N CYS A 46 6.06 5.33 -0.04
CA CYS A 46 5.98 5.78 -1.43
C CYS A 46 7.26 6.51 -1.85
N TYR A 47 7.87 6.14 -2.97
CA TYR A 47 9.01 6.88 -3.55
C TYR A 47 8.62 8.23 -4.13
N GLY A 48 7.38 8.38 -4.61
CA GLY A 48 6.91 9.61 -5.23
C GLY A 48 6.71 10.76 -4.22
N CYS A 49 6.05 10.49 -3.10
CA CYS A 49 5.74 11.51 -2.09
C CYS A 49 6.48 11.32 -0.75
N GLY A 50 7.25 10.23 -0.59
CA GLY A 50 8.00 9.93 0.62
C GLY A 50 7.18 9.44 1.81
N ARG A 51 5.85 9.51 1.73
CA ARG A 51 4.91 9.23 2.81
C ARG A 51 4.78 7.74 3.08
N ARG A 52 4.47 7.43 4.33
CA ARG A 52 4.28 6.07 4.81
C ARG A 52 2.79 5.77 5.00
N PHE A 53 2.41 4.54 4.72
CA PHE A 53 1.08 3.99 4.93
C PHE A 53 1.21 2.47 5.13
N ASP A 54 0.13 1.79 5.46
CA ASP A 54 0.06 0.35 5.61
C ASP A 54 -1.17 -0.19 4.86
N ASP A 55 -1.30 -1.51 4.85
CA ASP A 55 -2.42 -2.20 4.19
C ASP A 55 -3.77 -1.91 4.84
N ARG A 56 -3.79 -1.46 6.11
CA ARG A 56 -5.03 -1.08 6.81
C ARG A 56 -5.60 0.22 6.23
N ARG A 57 -4.81 1.00 5.49
CA ARG A 57 -5.21 2.26 4.83
C ARG A 57 -6.02 3.16 5.75
N ALA A 58 -5.51 3.32 6.98
CA ALA A 58 -6.25 3.95 8.06
C ALA A 58 -6.72 5.37 7.67
N VAL A 59 -8.01 5.63 7.86
CA VAL A 59 -8.64 6.91 7.53
C VAL A 59 -8.93 7.75 8.77
N CYS A 60 -8.80 9.07 8.62
CA CYS A 60 -9.10 10.00 9.68
C CYS A 60 -10.59 10.01 10.01
N SER A 61 -10.94 9.69 11.26
CA SER A 61 -12.33 9.71 11.76
C SER A 61 -13.01 11.08 11.66
N ARG A 62 -12.25 12.18 11.57
CA ARG A 62 -12.80 13.54 11.47
C ARG A 62 -13.16 13.97 10.05
N CYS A 63 -12.44 13.51 9.03
CA CYS A 63 -12.59 14.03 7.67
C CYS A 63 -12.50 12.98 6.54
N GLY A 64 -12.35 11.70 6.89
CA GLY A 64 -12.28 10.58 5.95
C GLY A 64 -11.01 10.52 5.10
N SER A 65 -10.07 11.45 5.26
CA SER A 65 -8.82 11.45 4.48
C SER A 65 -7.82 10.42 5.00
N PRO A 66 -6.96 9.86 4.13
CA PRO A 66 -5.96 8.89 4.55
C PRO A 66 -4.99 9.48 5.58
N GLY A 67 -4.61 8.66 6.57
CA GLY A 67 -3.59 8.99 7.56
C GLY A 67 -2.20 8.56 7.10
N GLU A 68 -1.23 9.48 7.20
CA GLU A 68 0.19 9.11 7.08
C GLU A 68 0.61 8.34 8.33
N LEU A 69 1.21 7.16 8.13
CA LEU A 69 1.75 6.36 9.22
C LEU A 69 3.04 7.02 9.77
N LEU A 70 3.08 7.25 11.08
CA LEU A 70 4.23 7.81 11.77
C LEU A 70 5.12 6.71 12.35
N GLY A 71 4.52 5.62 12.82
CA GLY A 71 5.19 4.46 13.38
C GLY A 71 4.34 3.73 14.41
N ASP A 72 4.92 2.71 15.03
CA ASP A 72 4.22 1.84 15.96
C ASP A 72 4.55 2.20 17.42
N VAL A 73 3.56 2.02 18.29
CA VAL A 73 3.61 2.37 19.70
C VAL A 73 3.07 1.20 20.51
N ILE A 74 3.89 0.68 21.44
CA ILE A 74 3.44 -0.28 22.44
C ILE A 74 2.82 0.49 23.59
N VAL A 75 1.53 0.28 23.82
CA VAL A 75 0.82 0.86 24.95
C VAL A 75 0.74 -0.18 26.08
N PRO A 76 1.37 0.06 27.24
CA PRO A 76 1.38 -0.90 28.34
C PRO A 76 -0.03 -1.35 28.75
N GLY A 77 -0.24 -2.67 28.79
CA GLY A 77 -1.54 -3.27 29.14
C GLY A 77 -2.61 -3.20 28.04
N LEU A 78 -2.35 -2.56 26.90
CA LEU A 78 -3.31 -2.44 25.78
C LEU A 78 -2.83 -3.06 24.47
N GLY A 79 -1.50 -3.15 24.26
CA GLY A 79 -0.90 -3.82 23.11
C GLY A 79 -0.24 -2.87 22.10
N LEU A 80 -0.05 -3.35 20.87
CA LEU A 80 0.61 -2.61 19.79
C LEU A 80 -0.40 -1.76 19.00
N TYR A 81 -0.02 -0.52 18.69
CA TYR A 81 -0.82 0.43 17.93
C TYR A 81 0.02 1.09 16.85
N ALA A 82 -0.54 1.24 15.66
CA ALA A 82 -0.02 2.13 14.63
C ALA A 82 -0.48 3.56 14.90
N GLN A 83 0.42 4.53 14.82
CA GLN A 83 0.13 5.95 14.97
C GLN A 83 0.09 6.65 13.62
N TYR A 84 -0.92 7.49 13.40
CA TYR A 84 -1.14 8.20 12.13
C TYR A 84 -1.34 9.69 12.32
N ARG A 85 -1.06 10.45 11.26
CA ARG A 85 -1.42 11.86 11.11
C ARG A 85 -2.26 12.09 9.87
N CYS A 86 -3.44 12.67 10.04
CA CYS A 86 -4.24 13.13 8.92
C CYS A 86 -3.61 14.35 8.26
N LEU A 87 -3.35 14.28 6.95
CA LEU A 87 -2.72 15.38 6.23
C LEU A 87 -3.70 16.48 5.82
N ARG A 88 -5.00 16.22 5.89
CA ARG A 88 -6.04 17.22 5.58
C ARG A 88 -6.41 18.08 6.79
N CYS A 89 -6.57 17.48 7.98
CA CYS A 89 -7.03 18.20 9.17
C CYS A 89 -6.01 18.18 10.34
N SER A 90 -4.82 17.63 10.13
CA SER A 90 -3.75 17.49 11.13
C SER A 90 -4.11 16.68 12.39
N HIS A 91 -5.28 16.02 12.42
CA HIS A 91 -5.66 15.17 13.54
C HIS A 91 -4.75 13.93 13.61
N GLY A 92 -4.12 13.73 14.77
CA GLY A 92 -3.41 12.49 15.10
C GLY A 92 -4.38 11.45 15.65
N PHE A 93 -4.20 10.19 15.25
CA PHE A 93 -5.01 9.07 15.71
C PHE A 93 -4.19 7.79 15.75
N MET A 94 -4.68 6.77 16.46
CA MET A 94 -4.02 5.48 16.58
C MET A 94 -4.99 4.35 16.23
N VAL A 95 -4.50 3.32 15.58
CA VAL A 95 -5.26 2.10 15.25
C VAL A 95 -4.54 0.92 15.88
N ARG A 96 -5.28 0.03 16.54
CA ARG A 96 -4.71 -1.16 17.15
C ARG A 96 -4.20 -2.10 16.06
N ILE A 97 -2.98 -2.63 16.24
CA ILE A 97 -2.46 -3.72 15.42
C ILE A 97 -2.87 -5.01 16.14
N GLU A 98 -3.72 -5.78 15.48
CA GLU A 98 -4.11 -7.12 15.91
C GLU A 98 -3.11 -8.10 15.31
N ASP A 99 -2.58 -9.00 16.14
CA ASP A 99 -1.91 -10.22 15.68
C ASP A 99 -3.01 -11.18 15.21
N ASP A 100 -2.94 -11.64 13.97
CA ASP A 100 -3.75 -12.76 13.47
C ASP A 100 -3.11 -14.02 14.07
N ASP A 101 -3.72 -14.58 15.13
CA ASP A 101 -3.26 -15.78 15.86
C ASP A 101 -3.59 -17.09 15.10
#